data_AF-A0A1Q5FYB5-F1
#
_entry.id   AF-A0A1Q5FYB5-F1
#
_cell.length_a   1.000
_cell.length_b   1.000
_cell.length_c   1.000
_cell.angle_alpha   90.00
_cell.angle_beta   90.00
_cell.angle_gamma   90.00
#
_symmetry.space_group_name_H-M   'P 1'
#
loop_
_entity.id
_entity.type
_entity.pdbx_description
1 polymer ?
#
loop_
_entity_poly.entity_id
_entity_poly.type
_entity_poly.pdbx_seq_one_letter_code
_entity_poly.pdbx_strand_id
1 'polypeptide(L)'
;MSVLLIGDWDGPVLTVTESYTLTDGDQKAVDELLDGRDDLWAYEFLVDSHDEAIQRAYDQEVGPDRRGDLVDDVAGYQPTR
;
A
#
# COMPACT_ATOMS: atom_id res chain seq x y z
N MET A 1 -0.60 15.70 -1.15
CA MET A 1 0.28 14.78 -0.42
C MET A 1 -0.09 13.39 -0.86
N SER A 2 0.88 12.48 -0.80
CA SER A 2 0.68 11.10 -1.21
C SER A 2 1.15 10.15 -0.12
N VAL A 3 0.66 8.92 -0.18
CA VAL A 3 1.07 7.85 0.70
C VAL A 3 1.58 6.69 -0.16
N LEU A 4 2.85 6.35 0.04
CA LEU A 4 3.44 5.14 -0.50
C LEU A 4 3.18 4.00 0.48
N LEU A 5 2.52 2.95 0.00
CA LEU A 5 2.41 1.69 0.70
C LEU A 5 3.40 0.69 0.13
N ILE A 6 4.06 -0.06 1.00
CA ILE A 6 4.93 -1.18 0.64
C ILE A 6 4.42 -2.41 1.38
N GLY A 7 4.38 -3.53 0.67
CA GLY A 7 3.90 -4.79 1.21
C GLY A 7 4.38 -5.99 0.41
N ASP A 8 3.95 -7.16 0.84
CA ASP A 8 4.25 -8.44 0.20
C ASP A 8 2.97 -9.26 -0.02
N TRP A 9 3.03 -10.11 -1.03
CA TRP A 9 1.95 -11.03 -1.35
C TRP A 9 2.27 -12.43 -0.83
N ASP A 10 1.41 -12.94 0.05
CA ASP A 10 1.37 -14.36 0.42
C ASP A 10 0.08 -14.99 -0.12
N GLY A 11 0.18 -15.52 -1.34
CA GLY A 11 -0.98 -16.08 -2.05
C GLY A 11 -2.04 -15.01 -2.32
N PRO A 12 -3.28 -15.15 -1.79
CA PRO A 12 -4.34 -14.16 -1.97
C PRO A 12 -4.29 -13.01 -0.95
N VAL A 13 -3.32 -12.99 -0.04
CA VAL A 13 -3.22 -11.99 1.03
C VAL A 13 -2.13 -10.97 0.68
N LEU A 14 -2.49 -9.69 0.65
CA LEU A 14 -1.55 -8.58 0.58
C LEU A 14 -1.31 -8.05 2.00
N THR A 15 -0.08 -8.15 2.50
CA THR A 15 0.30 -7.58 3.79
C THR A 15 1.07 -6.29 3.56
N VAL A 16 0.51 -5.17 4.01
CA VAL A 16 1.20 -3.87 4.00
C VAL A 16 2.09 -3.80 5.23
N THR A 17 3.39 -3.69 5.02
CA THR A 17 4.42 -3.73 6.07
C THR A 17 5.05 -2.36 6.32
N GLU A 18 4.97 -1.44 5.36
CA GLU A 18 5.48 -0.07 5.52
C GLU A 18 4.54 0.96 4.86
N SER A 19 4.55 2.18 5.42
CA SER A 19 3.77 3.31 4.91
C SER A 19 4.56 4.60 5.08
N TYR A 20 4.66 5.38 4.00
CA TYR A 20 5.39 6.65 3.98
C TYR A 20 4.53 7.76 3.40
N THR A 21 4.44 8.89 4.08
CA THR A 21 3.84 10.11 3.51
C THR A 21 4.89 10.87 2.70
N LEU A 22 4.61 11.10 1.43
CA LEU A 22 5.50 11.73 0.46
C LEU A 22 4.87 13.00 -0.13
N THR A 23 5.72 13.79 -0.79
CA THR A 23 5.24 14.88 -1.65
C THR A 23 4.73 14.27 -2.96
N ASP A 24 3.65 14.82 -3.50
CA ASP A 24 3.00 14.30 -4.71
C ASP A 24 3.99 14.18 -5.88
N GLY A 25 4.16 12.96 -6.38
CA GLY A 25 5.04 12.71 -7.52
C GLY A 25 6.53 12.83 -7.21
N ASP A 26 6.93 12.72 -5.93
CA ASP A 26 8.34 12.64 -5.53
C ASP A 26 8.91 11.25 -5.84
N GLN A 27 9.08 11.00 -7.14
CA GLN A 27 9.59 9.73 -7.66
C GLN A 27 10.99 9.41 -7.11
N LYS A 28 11.79 10.42 -6.78
CA LYS A 28 13.11 10.21 -6.19
C LYS A 28 13.01 9.59 -4.80
N ALA A 29 12.08 10.07 -3.96
CA ALA A 29 11.85 9.47 -2.65
C ALA A 29 11.34 8.04 -2.76
N VAL A 30 10.47 7.75 -3.75
CA VAL A 30 10.01 6.39 -4.04
C VAL A 30 11.18 5.49 -4.47
N ASP A 31 12.00 5.93 -5.41
CA ASP A 31 13.16 5.18 -5.89
C ASP A 31 14.16 4.88 -4.77
N GLU A 32 14.41 5.85 -3.87
CA GLU A 32 15.28 5.66 -2.70
C GLU A 32 14.70 4.67 -1.69
N LEU A 33 13.38 4.64 -1.50
CA LEU A 33 12.71 3.69 -0.60
C LEU A 33 12.67 2.26 -1.16
N LEU A 34 12.64 2.12 -2.48
CA LEU A 34 12.57 0.84 -3.19
C LEU A 34 13.94 0.32 -3.67
N ASP A 35 15.02 1.07 -3.46
CA ASP A 35 16.37 0.68 -3.88
C ASP A 35 16.75 -0.71 -3.32
N GLY A 36 16.96 -1.68 -4.21
CA GLY A 36 17.28 -3.07 -3.88
C GLY A 36 16.11 -3.91 -3.36
N ARG A 37 14.85 -3.48 -3.56
CA ARG A 37 13.63 -4.16 -3.10
C ARG A 37 12.67 -4.51 -4.25
N ASP A 38 13.17 -5.23 -5.25
CA ASP A 38 12.41 -5.51 -6.50
C ASP A 38 11.29 -6.56 -6.32
N ASP A 39 11.27 -7.30 -5.21
CA ASP A 39 10.33 -8.38 -4.91
C ASP A 39 9.09 -7.93 -4.12
N LEU A 40 9.09 -6.69 -3.61
CA LEU A 40 7.99 -6.14 -2.84
C LEU A 40 6.92 -5.51 -3.76
N TRP A 41 5.68 -5.58 -3.32
CA TRP A 41 4.62 -4.74 -3.87
C TRP A 41 4.75 -3.34 -3.29
N ALA A 42 4.67 -2.32 -4.14
CA ALA A 42 4.66 -0.93 -3.71
C ALA A 42 3.76 -0.09 -4.60
N TYR A 43 3.00 0.82 -4.00
CA TYR A 43 2.12 1.72 -4.75
C TYR A 43 1.93 3.07 -4.05
N GLU A 44 2.09 4.16 -4.81
CA GLU A 44 1.84 5.53 -4.35
C GLU A 44 0.38 5.92 -4.60
N PHE A 45 -0.35 6.23 -3.53
CA PHE A 45 -1.71 6.76 -3.61
C PHE A 45 -1.71 8.27 -3.36
N LEU A 46 -2.36 9.02 -4.26
CA LEU A 46 -2.61 10.46 -4.11
C LEU A 46 -3.74 10.71 -3.11
N VAL A 47 -3.46 10.46 -1.83
CA VAL A 47 -4.38 10.60 -0.70
C VAL A 47 -3.66 11.25 0.48
N ASP A 48 -4.43 11.81 1.40
CA ASP A 48 -3.87 12.59 2.50
C ASP A 48 -3.57 11.75 3.75
N SER A 49 -4.00 10.48 3.78
CA SER A 49 -3.86 9.60 4.95
C SER A 49 -3.57 8.14 4.60
N HIS A 50 -2.96 7.44 5.56
CA HIS A 50 -2.67 6.01 5.47
C HIS A 50 -3.96 5.18 5.32
N ASP A 51 -4.97 5.44 6.15
CA ASP A 51 -6.25 4.70 6.12
C ASP A 51 -6.93 4.79 4.76
N GLU A 52 -6.91 5.97 4.11
CA GLU A 52 -7.42 6.15 2.75
C GLU A 52 -6.57 5.36 1.74
N ALA A 53 -5.26 5.33 1.90
CA ALA A 53 -4.37 4.56 1.04
C ALA A 53 -4.66 3.05 1.17
N ILE A 54 -4.87 2.55 2.39
CA ILE A 54 -5.22 1.15 2.66
C ILE A 54 -6.58 0.81 2.02
N GLN A 55 -7.58 1.66 2.16
CA GLN A 55 -8.88 1.43 1.50
C GLN A 55 -8.74 1.40 -0.02
N ARG A 56 -7.94 2.30 -0.61
CA ARG A 56 -7.68 2.30 -2.06
C ARG A 56 -6.91 1.07 -2.51
N ALA A 57 -5.90 0.64 -1.75
CA ALA A 57 -5.18 -0.60 -2.01
C ALA A 57 -6.12 -1.81 -1.94
N TYR A 58 -7.02 -1.85 -0.95
CA TYR A 58 -8.03 -2.88 -0.84
C TYR A 58 -8.92 -2.90 -2.09
N ASP A 59 -9.53 -1.77 -2.44
CA ASP A 59 -10.43 -1.65 -3.60
C ASP A 59 -9.74 -2.04 -4.93
N GLN A 60 -8.47 -1.65 -5.09
CA GLN A 60 -7.70 -1.87 -6.30
C GLN A 60 -7.20 -3.31 -6.45
N GLU A 61 -6.71 -3.91 -5.37
CA GLU A 61 -5.96 -5.17 -5.41
C GLU A 61 -6.80 -6.39 -5.03
N VAL A 62 -7.63 -6.27 -3.99
CA VAL A 62 -8.35 -7.41 -3.39
C VAL A 62 -9.87 -7.22 -3.28
N GLY A 63 -10.42 -6.09 -3.75
CA GLY A 63 -11.81 -5.64 -3.57
C GLY A 63 -12.92 -6.69 -3.76
N PRO A 64 -14.19 -6.37 -3.48
CA PRO A 64 -15.25 -7.33 -3.17
C PRO A 64 -15.48 -8.49 -4.18
N ASP A 65 -15.08 -8.32 -5.44
CA ASP A 65 -15.16 -9.35 -6.48
C ASP A 65 -13.94 -10.29 -6.57
N ARG A 66 -12.84 -9.97 -5.86
CA ARG A 66 -11.61 -10.75 -5.80
C ARG A 66 -11.57 -11.52 -4.49
N ARG A 67 -11.12 -12.78 -4.56
CA ARG A 67 -10.92 -13.63 -3.37
C ARG A 67 -9.57 -13.34 -2.75
N GLY A 68 -9.39 -12.13 -2.24
CA GLY A 68 -8.18 -11.73 -1.52
C GLY A 68 -8.50 -11.01 -0.23
N ASP A 69 -7.49 -10.86 0.62
CA ASP A 69 -7.56 -10.07 1.84
C ASP A 69 -6.37 -9.10 1.87
N LEU A 70 -6.57 -7.93 2.46
CA LEU A 70 -5.50 -6.97 2.73
C LEU A 70 -5.34 -6.83 4.24
N VAL A 71 -4.11 -7.00 4.70
CA VAL A 71 -3.70 -6.83 6.11
C VAL A 71 -2.82 -5.60 6.20
N ASP A 72 -3.21 -4.66 7.05
CA ASP A 72 -2.32 -3.56 7.44
C ASP A 72 -1.56 -3.94 8.71
N ASP A 73 -0.27 -4.26 8.57
CA ASP A 73 0.65 -4.55 9.69
C ASP A 73 1.38 -3.28 10.18
N VAL A 74 1.08 -2.11 9.59
CA VAL A 74 1.66 -0.83 9.97
C VAL A 74 0.85 -0.17 11.10
N ALA A 75 -0.44 0.06 10.86
CA ALA A 75 -1.32 0.76 11.79
C ALA A 75 -2.47 -0.13 12.32
N GLY A 76 -2.64 -1.34 11.77
CA GLY A 76 -3.72 -2.25 12.13
C GLY A 76 -5.09 -1.82 11.60
N TYR A 77 -5.14 -0.97 10.58
CA TYR A 77 -6.37 -0.53 9.94
C TYR A 77 -7.04 -1.69 9.20
N GLN A 78 -8.35 -1.86 9.42
CA GLN A 78 -9.14 -2.86 8.72
C GLN A 78 -9.97 -2.17 7.63
N PRO A 79 -9.64 -2.37 6.34
CA PRO A 79 -10.42 -1.79 5.25
C PRO A 79 -11.86 -2.31 5.27
N THR A 80 -12.79 -1.43 4.93
CA THR A 80 -14.21 -1.78 4.87
C THR A 80 -14.54 -2.38 3.51
N ARG A 81 -15.26 -3.50 3.53
CA ARG A 81 -15.77 -4.23 2.36
C ARG A 81 -16.94 -3.54 1.69
#